data_AF-A0AA44DGF8-F1
#
_entry.id   AF-A0AA44DGF8-F1
#
_cell.length_a   1.000
_cell.length_b   1.000
_cell.length_c   1.000
_cell.angle_alpha   90.00
_cell.angle_beta   90.00
_cell.angle_gamma   90.00
#
_symmetry.space_group_name_H-M   'P 1'
#
loop_
_entity.id
_entity.type
_entity.pdbx_description
1 polymer ?
#
loop_
_entity_poly.entity_id
_entity_poly.type
_entity_poly.pdbx_seq_one_letter_code
_entity_poly.pdbx_strand_id
1 'polypeptide(L)'
;MPSDRPTLPPVRLRPEAELARAALAAPVLARAVRLARWAGPETRVDAGGELVDAQLGAAAEALGLADEEDGETCASEAWRVAVDTGLVEVHDPGDGGTGTVRAGHALPLVTGGAPRDVLALWLDGLETVLAGATAPVVDDAEALRALAGAGGGAALDALDRDAEAGAELLDEVLANLYLLTVTEGGPGDGPVPLPALAASVVVPGDMAEPTDDALEQVSWAMMRLDEQFRVLEPTGLVEYRPVDEALMTEEAPDEPSPADLREDDVARYGMVRLTPLGLYGVRSRLLEAGVAAPAVGELAGRGADELLGAVGDFPPAAARAETERWLAGREPVAAARELL
;
A
#
# COMPACT_ATOMS: atom_id res chain seq x y z
N MET A 1 8.32 -15.63 26.52
CA MET A 1 6.88 -15.67 26.24
C MET A 1 6.73 -15.25 24.78
N PRO A 2 6.14 -16.05 23.88
CA PRO A 2 5.76 -15.50 22.58
C PRO A 2 4.72 -14.43 22.88
N SER A 3 4.96 -13.21 22.42
CA SER A 3 4.01 -12.11 22.52
C SER A 3 2.69 -12.57 21.95
N ASP A 4 1.61 -12.47 22.72
CA ASP A 4 0.25 -12.83 22.34
C ASP A 4 -0.22 -11.80 21.30
N ARG A 5 0.27 -11.94 20.06
CA ARG A 5 -0.09 -11.03 18.97
C ARG A 5 -1.54 -11.32 18.62
N PRO A 6 -2.39 -10.29 18.50
CA PRO A 6 -3.80 -10.48 18.23
C PRO A 6 -3.98 -11.25 16.91
N THR A 7 -4.81 -12.29 16.95
CA THR A 7 -5.25 -12.98 15.73
C THR A 7 -6.37 -12.16 15.11
N LEU A 8 -6.17 -11.73 13.86
CA LEU A 8 -7.14 -10.92 13.14
C LEU A 8 -8.30 -11.79 12.60
N PRO A 9 -9.46 -11.19 12.32
CA PRO A 9 -10.55 -11.90 11.67
C PRO A 9 -10.12 -12.47 10.31
N PRO A 10 -10.61 -13.66 9.93
CA PRO A 10 -10.31 -14.27 8.64
C PRO A 10 -10.87 -13.48 7.47
N VAL A 11 -10.00 -13.19 6.49
CA VAL A 11 -10.37 -12.41 5.31
C VAL A 11 -10.84 -13.28 4.14
N ARG A 12 -11.76 -12.75 3.34
CA ARG A 12 -12.20 -13.39 2.08
C ARG A 12 -11.47 -12.79 0.89
N LEU A 13 -10.43 -13.48 0.42
CA LEU A 13 -9.68 -13.07 -0.76
C LEU A 13 -10.39 -13.48 -2.07
N ARG A 14 -10.19 -12.67 -3.11
CA ARG A 14 -10.53 -13.04 -4.49
C ARG A 14 -9.57 -14.14 -5.00
N PRO A 15 -9.96 -14.91 -6.02
CA PRO A 15 -9.06 -15.88 -6.63
C PRO A 15 -7.75 -15.24 -7.09
N GLU A 16 -6.62 -15.93 -6.93
CA GLU A 16 -5.30 -15.40 -7.31
C GLU A 16 -5.24 -14.91 -8.76
N ALA A 17 -5.92 -15.59 -9.69
CA ALA A 17 -5.96 -15.18 -11.09
C ALA A 17 -6.70 -13.85 -11.32
N GLU A 18 -7.67 -13.49 -10.46
CA GLU A 18 -8.32 -12.18 -10.50
C GLU A 18 -7.42 -11.11 -9.88
N LEU A 19 -6.77 -11.41 -8.76
CA LEU A 19 -5.82 -10.50 -8.11
C LEU A 19 -4.63 -10.21 -9.03
N ALA A 20 -4.04 -11.21 -9.67
CA ALA A 20 -2.95 -11.04 -10.62
C ALA A 20 -3.36 -10.19 -11.84
N ARG A 21 -4.61 -10.31 -12.30
CA ARG A 21 -5.14 -9.44 -13.36
C ARG A 21 -5.28 -8.00 -12.89
N ALA A 22 -5.74 -7.78 -11.66
CA ALA A 22 -5.82 -6.45 -11.06
C ALA A 22 -4.41 -5.84 -10.92
N ALA A 23 -3.42 -6.62 -10.47
CA ALA A 23 -2.03 -6.20 -10.36
C ALA A 23 -1.45 -5.77 -11.72
N LEU A 24 -1.66 -6.55 -12.78
CA LEU A 24 -1.22 -6.18 -14.13
C LEU A 24 -1.95 -4.96 -14.71
N ALA A 25 -3.15 -4.65 -14.21
CA ALA A 25 -3.92 -3.48 -14.59
C ALA A 25 -3.55 -2.24 -13.77
N ALA A 26 -2.84 -2.40 -12.65
CA ALA A 26 -2.40 -1.27 -11.82
C ALA A 26 -1.43 -0.39 -12.60
N PRO A 27 -1.67 0.94 -12.67
CA PRO A 27 -0.82 1.88 -13.40
C PRO A 27 0.68 1.75 -13.11
N VAL A 28 1.08 1.62 -11.85
CA VAL A 28 2.50 1.54 -11.46
C VAL A 28 3.19 0.34 -12.11
N LEU A 29 2.65 -0.88 -11.91
CA LEU A 29 3.25 -2.09 -12.47
C LEU A 29 3.18 -2.09 -14.01
N ALA A 30 2.08 -1.61 -14.59
CA ALA A 30 1.94 -1.50 -16.04
C ALA A 30 2.99 -0.56 -16.66
N ARG A 31 3.26 0.59 -16.01
CA ARG A 31 4.30 1.55 -16.42
C ARG A 31 5.69 0.95 -16.25
N ALA A 32 5.99 0.30 -15.12
CA ALA A 32 7.27 -0.36 -14.88
C ALA A 32 7.58 -1.43 -15.95
N VAL A 33 6.59 -2.28 -16.28
CA VAL A 33 6.72 -3.28 -17.37
C VAL A 33 6.93 -2.62 -18.73
N ARG A 34 6.26 -1.49 -18.99
CA ARG A 34 6.41 -0.74 -20.24
C ARG A 34 7.80 -0.13 -20.37
N LEU A 35 8.34 0.46 -19.30
CA LEU A 35 9.72 0.96 -19.26
C LEU A 35 10.74 -0.17 -19.36
N ALA A 36 10.52 -1.31 -18.71
CA ALA A 36 11.40 -2.47 -18.81
C ALA A 36 11.50 -3.01 -20.25
N ARG A 37 10.42 -2.91 -21.02
CA ARG A 37 10.40 -3.28 -22.45
C ARG A 37 10.97 -2.21 -23.37
N TRP A 38 10.88 -0.95 -22.97
CA TRP A 38 11.49 0.18 -23.68
C TRP A 38 13.01 0.23 -23.47
N ALA A 39 13.48 -0.16 -22.28
CA ALA A 39 14.88 -0.16 -21.91
C ALA A 39 15.71 -0.99 -22.89
N GLY A 40 16.84 -0.43 -23.32
CA GLY A 40 17.75 -1.06 -24.27
C GLY A 40 19.22 -0.73 -23.98
N PRO A 41 20.14 -1.15 -24.86
CA PRO A 41 21.58 -0.94 -24.68
C PRO A 41 22.00 0.53 -24.55
N GLU A 42 21.17 1.46 -25.04
CA GLU A 42 21.40 2.90 -24.99
C GLU A 42 20.78 3.57 -23.75
N THR A 43 20.00 2.83 -22.95
CA THR A 43 19.46 3.34 -21.70
C THR A 43 20.59 3.46 -20.68
N ARG A 44 20.72 4.65 -20.08
CA ARG A 44 21.79 5.02 -19.16
C ARG A 44 21.19 5.29 -17.79
N VAL A 45 21.91 4.82 -16.79
CA VAL A 45 21.59 5.10 -15.40
C VAL A 45 22.75 5.80 -14.70
N ASP A 46 22.44 6.49 -13.62
CA ASP A 46 23.42 7.04 -12.71
C ASP A 46 23.99 5.98 -11.75
N ALA A 47 24.76 6.43 -10.75
CA ALA A 47 25.36 5.55 -9.75
C ALA A 47 24.33 4.89 -8.80
N GLY A 48 23.14 5.47 -8.66
CA GLY A 48 22.02 4.90 -7.90
C GLY A 48 21.18 3.90 -8.70
N GLY A 49 21.46 3.74 -10.00
CA GLY A 49 20.63 2.93 -10.89
C GLY A 49 19.38 3.65 -11.38
N GLU A 50 19.26 4.96 -11.14
CA GLU A 50 18.17 5.82 -11.61
C GLU A 50 18.40 6.22 -13.08
N LEU A 51 17.33 6.47 -13.84
CA LEU A 51 17.47 7.06 -15.16
C LEU A 51 18.10 8.44 -15.06
N VAL A 52 19.07 8.72 -15.95
CA VAL A 52 19.62 10.07 -16.05
C VAL A 52 18.55 11.06 -16.52
N ASP A 53 18.59 12.30 -16.00
CA ASP A 53 17.60 13.36 -16.30
C ASP A 53 17.32 13.53 -17.80
N ALA A 54 18.38 13.44 -18.62
CA ALA A 54 18.29 13.57 -20.08
C ALA A 54 17.41 12.51 -20.76
N GLN A 55 17.08 11.41 -20.09
CA GLN A 55 16.23 10.33 -20.60
C GLN A 55 14.84 10.30 -19.98
N LEU A 56 14.55 11.11 -18.95
CA LEU A 56 13.23 11.13 -18.28
C LEU A 56 12.10 11.55 -19.24
N GLY A 57 12.29 12.61 -20.02
CA GLY A 57 11.29 13.03 -21.01
C GLY A 57 10.98 11.95 -22.06
N ALA A 58 12.00 11.21 -22.52
CA ALA A 58 11.81 10.10 -23.47
C ALA A 58 11.11 8.89 -22.81
N ALA A 59 11.38 8.63 -21.53
CA ALA A 59 10.68 7.61 -20.75
C ALA A 59 9.21 7.99 -20.52
N ALA A 60 8.93 9.26 -20.19
CA ALA A 60 7.57 9.78 -20.08
C ALA A 60 6.80 9.69 -21.41
N GLU A 61 7.44 10.02 -22.54
CA GLU A 61 6.88 9.80 -23.88
C GLU A 61 6.59 8.32 -24.14
N ALA A 62 7.53 7.44 -23.78
CA ALA A 62 7.35 6.00 -23.90
C ALA A 62 6.17 5.48 -23.08
N LEU A 63 5.83 6.12 -21.96
CA LEU A 63 4.64 5.83 -21.14
C LEU A 63 3.35 6.48 -21.68
N GLY A 64 3.46 7.49 -22.55
CA GLY A 64 2.34 8.29 -23.04
C GLY A 64 1.93 9.41 -22.08
N LEU A 65 2.89 9.93 -21.30
CA LEU A 65 2.70 10.97 -20.27
C LEU A 65 3.45 12.27 -20.61
N ALA A 66 3.86 12.48 -21.87
CA ALA A 66 4.67 13.63 -22.26
C ALA A 66 3.98 14.99 -22.07
N ASP A 67 2.64 15.02 -22.12
CA ASP A 67 1.83 16.23 -21.94
C ASP A 67 1.31 16.40 -20.49
N GLU A 68 1.62 15.45 -19.60
CA GLU A 68 1.21 15.49 -18.19
C GLU A 68 2.27 16.23 -17.37
N GLU A 69 1.83 17.06 -16.41
CA GLU A 69 2.73 17.85 -15.55
C GLU A 69 3.71 16.95 -14.77
N ASP A 70 3.21 15.83 -14.25
CA ASP A 70 4.00 14.87 -13.47
C ASP A 70 4.58 13.71 -14.31
N GLY A 71 4.65 13.86 -15.64
CA GLY A 71 5.03 12.79 -16.55
C GLY A 71 6.44 12.23 -16.29
N GLU A 72 7.42 13.11 -16.07
CA GLU A 72 8.80 12.71 -15.76
C GLU A 72 8.93 12.08 -14.37
N THR A 73 8.19 12.59 -13.37
CA THR A 73 8.12 12.02 -12.02
C THR A 73 7.55 10.61 -12.05
N CYS A 74 6.43 10.41 -12.77
CA CYS A 74 5.83 9.10 -13.00
C CYS A 74 6.78 8.13 -13.71
N ALA A 75 7.61 8.63 -14.64
CA ALA A 75 8.59 7.82 -15.34
C ALA A 75 9.75 7.38 -14.43
N SER A 76 10.25 8.29 -13.57
CA SER A 76 11.27 7.98 -12.57
C SER A 76 10.76 6.95 -11.55
N GLU A 77 9.54 7.12 -11.04
CA GLU A 77 8.92 6.14 -10.13
C GLU A 77 8.77 4.76 -10.76
N ALA A 78 8.20 4.70 -11.97
CA ALA A 78 8.05 3.44 -12.71
C ALA A 78 9.40 2.77 -13.01
N TRP A 79 10.47 3.56 -13.18
CA TRP A 79 11.82 3.04 -13.35
C TRP A 79 12.36 2.39 -12.08
N ARG A 80 12.24 3.05 -10.92
CA ARG A 80 12.63 2.47 -9.63
C ARG A 80 11.92 1.15 -9.39
N VAL A 81 10.60 1.12 -9.61
CA VAL A 81 9.81 -0.11 -9.50
C VAL A 81 10.31 -1.18 -10.47
N ALA A 82 10.67 -0.84 -11.70
CA ALA A 82 11.22 -1.81 -12.66
C ALA A 82 12.58 -2.38 -12.23
N VAL A 83 13.42 -1.59 -11.56
CA VAL A 83 14.71 -2.04 -11.02
C VAL A 83 14.50 -2.93 -9.80
N ASP A 84 13.71 -2.50 -8.82
CA ASP A 84 13.51 -3.20 -7.54
C ASP A 84 12.75 -4.52 -7.71
N THR A 85 11.81 -4.59 -8.65
CA THR A 85 11.09 -5.83 -9.00
C THR A 85 11.93 -6.77 -9.89
N GLY A 86 13.14 -6.38 -10.27
CA GLY A 86 14.00 -7.16 -11.16
C GLY A 86 13.48 -7.30 -12.60
N LEU A 87 12.55 -6.42 -13.03
CA LEU A 87 12.11 -6.33 -14.42
C LEU A 87 13.22 -5.77 -15.32
N VAL A 88 14.10 -4.94 -14.74
CA VAL A 88 15.32 -4.41 -15.33
C VAL A 88 16.50 -4.74 -14.43
N GLU A 89 17.62 -5.14 -15.03
CA GLU A 89 18.87 -5.35 -14.30
C GLU A 89 19.90 -4.32 -14.71
N VAL A 90 20.37 -3.56 -13.72
CA VAL A 90 21.37 -2.50 -13.85
C VAL A 90 22.77 -3.08 -13.79
N HIS A 91 23.64 -2.62 -14.68
CA HIS A 91 25.06 -2.89 -14.69
C HIS A 91 25.84 -1.62 -14.42
N ASP A 92 26.46 -1.59 -13.25
CA ASP A 92 27.42 -0.58 -12.84
C ASP A 92 28.62 -0.57 -13.81
N PRO A 93 28.98 0.59 -14.40
CA PRO A 93 30.11 0.70 -15.31
C PRO A 93 31.46 0.74 -14.57
N GLY A 94 31.45 0.78 -13.23
CA GLY A 94 32.60 1.09 -12.37
C GLY A 94 32.79 2.60 -12.17
N ASP A 95 33.91 2.97 -11.54
CA ASP A 95 34.19 4.37 -11.13
C ASP A 95 34.06 5.39 -12.28
N GLY A 96 33.02 6.23 -12.20
CA GLY A 96 32.85 7.47 -12.96
C GLY A 96 32.09 7.38 -14.29
N GLY A 97 31.45 6.24 -14.61
CA GLY A 97 30.66 6.07 -15.85
C GLY A 97 29.13 6.13 -15.63
N THR A 98 28.36 6.09 -16.73
CA THR A 98 26.92 5.79 -16.71
C THR A 98 26.68 4.29 -16.85
N GLY A 99 25.81 3.73 -16.01
CA GLY A 99 25.47 2.33 -16.07
C GLY A 99 24.67 1.97 -17.31
N THR A 100 24.70 0.69 -17.63
CA THR A 100 23.91 0.11 -18.71
C THR A 100 22.87 -0.83 -18.13
N VAL A 101 21.85 -1.15 -18.91
CA VAL A 101 20.72 -1.95 -18.44
C VAL A 101 20.40 -3.05 -19.42
N ARG A 102 19.88 -4.14 -18.88
CA ARG A 102 19.31 -5.25 -19.64
C ARG A 102 17.96 -5.64 -19.08
N ALA A 103 17.19 -6.36 -19.89
CA ALA A 103 15.98 -7.01 -19.40
C ALA A 103 16.33 -7.94 -18.23
N GLY A 104 15.57 -7.80 -17.14
CA GLY A 104 15.74 -8.61 -15.95
C GLY A 104 14.99 -9.94 -16.04
N HIS A 105 15.37 -10.86 -15.15
CA HIS A 105 14.80 -12.21 -15.09
C HIS A 105 13.31 -12.24 -14.73
N ALA A 106 12.75 -11.18 -14.14
CA ALA A 106 11.34 -11.08 -13.81
C ALA A 106 10.44 -10.75 -15.02
N LEU A 107 10.99 -10.09 -16.05
CA LEU A 107 10.18 -9.60 -17.18
C LEU A 107 9.39 -10.71 -17.93
N PRO A 108 9.93 -11.93 -18.14
CA PRO A 108 9.16 -13.04 -18.71
C PRO A 108 7.97 -13.49 -17.84
N LEU A 109 8.04 -13.34 -16.51
CA LEU A 109 7.00 -13.79 -15.57
C LEU A 109 5.68 -13.03 -15.77
N VAL A 110 5.75 -11.78 -16.23
CA VAL A 110 4.57 -10.93 -16.54
C VAL A 110 3.62 -11.60 -17.54
N THR A 111 4.14 -12.42 -18.46
CA THR A 111 3.33 -13.06 -19.52
C THR A 111 3.36 -14.59 -19.48
N GLY A 112 4.40 -15.18 -18.89
CA GLY A 112 4.58 -16.64 -18.81
C GLY A 112 4.54 -17.22 -17.39
N GLY A 113 4.42 -16.38 -16.35
CA GLY A 113 4.36 -16.80 -14.96
C GLY A 113 2.99 -17.27 -14.51
N ALA A 114 2.94 -17.90 -13.34
CA ALA A 114 1.71 -18.18 -12.62
C ALA A 114 1.16 -16.89 -11.96
N PRO A 115 -0.14 -16.84 -11.59
CA PRO A 115 -0.72 -15.68 -10.90
C PRO A 115 0.07 -15.22 -9.67
N ARG A 116 0.58 -16.17 -8.86
CA ARG A 116 1.44 -15.87 -7.71
C ARG A 116 2.74 -15.15 -8.07
N ASP A 117 3.33 -15.43 -9.24
CA ASP A 117 4.58 -14.82 -9.66
C ASP A 117 4.34 -13.33 -9.99
N VAL A 118 3.20 -13.03 -10.60
CA VAL A 118 2.73 -11.66 -10.85
C VAL A 118 2.41 -10.93 -9.53
N LEU A 119 1.79 -11.62 -8.57
CA LEU A 119 1.49 -11.04 -7.26
C LEU A 119 2.76 -10.73 -6.46
N ALA A 120 3.79 -11.59 -6.55
CA ALA A 120 5.10 -11.30 -5.96
C ALA A 120 5.73 -10.04 -6.56
N LEU A 121 5.71 -9.90 -7.89
CA LEU A 121 6.20 -8.69 -8.56
C LEU A 121 5.43 -7.43 -8.15
N TRP A 122 4.12 -7.55 -7.95
CA TRP A 122 3.31 -6.44 -7.47
C TRP A 122 3.61 -6.09 -6.02
N LEU A 123 3.84 -7.07 -5.14
CA LEU A 123 4.25 -6.84 -3.75
C LEU A 123 5.61 -6.15 -3.70
N ASP A 124 6.61 -6.63 -4.45
CA ASP A 124 7.93 -6.00 -4.52
C ASP A 124 7.83 -4.54 -5.01
N GLY A 125 6.99 -4.29 -6.03
CA GLY A 125 6.76 -2.94 -6.53
C GLY A 125 5.98 -2.05 -5.56
N LEU A 126 5.06 -2.63 -4.77
CA LEU A 126 4.34 -1.93 -3.72
C LEU A 126 5.31 -1.47 -2.61
N GLU A 127 6.27 -2.30 -2.22
CA GLU A 127 7.30 -1.93 -1.24
C GLU A 127 8.12 -0.74 -1.71
N THR A 128 8.53 -0.71 -2.98
CA THR A 128 9.22 0.45 -3.58
C THR A 128 8.39 1.73 -3.47
N VAL A 129 7.10 1.67 -3.78
CA VAL A 129 6.22 2.84 -3.71
C VAL A 129 5.95 3.26 -2.27
N LEU A 130 5.76 2.31 -1.34
CA LEU A 130 5.58 2.60 0.08
C LEU A 130 6.81 3.33 0.66
N ALA A 131 8.01 2.86 0.34
CA ALA A 131 9.25 3.51 0.75
C ALA A 131 9.37 4.94 0.19
N GLY A 132 8.92 5.17 -1.05
CA GLY A 132 8.85 6.49 -1.67
C GLY A 132 7.80 7.41 -1.03
N ALA A 133 6.62 6.87 -0.69
CA ALA A 133 5.51 7.64 -0.11
C ALA A 133 5.81 8.15 1.31
N THR A 134 6.76 7.53 2.02
CA THR A 134 7.20 7.95 3.35
C THR A 134 8.47 8.80 3.32
N ALA A 135 9.08 8.98 2.14
CA ALA A 135 10.28 9.78 1.99
C ALA A 135 9.97 11.26 2.29
N PRO A 136 10.85 11.97 3.02
CA PRO A 136 10.59 13.34 3.40
C PRO A 136 10.75 14.26 2.18
N VAL A 137 9.77 15.17 1.99
CA VAL A 137 9.83 16.17 0.92
C VAL A 137 10.85 17.24 1.32
N VAL A 138 11.90 17.39 0.51
CA VAL A 138 12.90 18.45 0.68
C VAL A 138 12.83 19.37 -0.54
N ASP A 139 11.95 20.35 -0.48
CA ASP A 139 11.69 21.30 -1.56
C ASP A 139 12.26 22.71 -1.28
N ASP A 140 12.51 23.05 -0.01
CA ASP A 140 13.07 24.35 0.34
C ASP A 140 14.60 24.43 0.17
N ALA A 141 15.04 25.50 -0.48
CA ALA A 141 16.44 25.86 -0.66
C ALA A 141 17.18 26.06 0.68
N GLU A 142 16.49 26.41 1.76
CA GLU A 142 17.09 26.45 3.10
C GLU A 142 17.42 25.05 3.64
N ALA A 143 16.49 24.09 3.50
CA ALA A 143 16.72 22.70 3.89
C ALA A 143 17.87 22.06 3.08
N LEU A 144 17.93 22.31 1.76
CA LEU A 144 19.04 21.86 0.91
C LEU A 144 20.39 22.47 1.33
N ARG A 145 20.42 23.74 1.75
CA ARG A 145 21.64 24.36 2.28
C ARG A 145 22.05 23.80 3.63
N ALA A 146 21.08 23.48 4.50
CA ALA A 146 21.35 22.84 5.78
C ALA A 146 22.00 21.47 5.58
N LEU A 147 21.49 20.67 4.63
CA LEU A 147 22.04 19.37 4.24
C LEU A 147 23.47 19.49 3.67
N ALA A 148 23.73 20.49 2.84
CA ALA A 148 25.06 20.73 2.25
C ALA A 148 26.08 21.36 3.23
N GLY A 149 25.62 21.83 4.39
CA GLY A 149 26.44 22.54 5.37
C GLY A 149 27.13 21.63 6.39
N ALA A 150 27.92 22.24 7.29
CA ALA A 150 28.57 21.52 8.40
C ALA A 150 27.60 20.90 9.41
N GLY A 151 26.31 21.26 9.35
CA GLY A 151 25.22 20.67 10.13
C GLY A 151 24.42 19.59 9.39
N GLY A 152 24.84 19.19 8.18
CA GLY A 152 24.09 18.29 7.31
C GLY A 152 23.76 16.94 7.94
N GLY A 153 24.66 16.39 8.76
CA GLY A 153 24.41 15.13 9.48
C GLY A 153 23.19 15.20 10.41
N ALA A 154 23.03 16.28 11.18
CA ALA A 154 21.88 16.43 12.07
C ALA A 154 20.57 16.70 11.32
N ALA A 155 20.65 17.33 10.14
CA ALA A 155 19.50 17.51 9.25
C ALA A 155 19.09 16.16 8.62
N LEU A 156 20.06 15.35 8.19
CA LEU A 156 19.81 13.98 7.72
C LEU A 156 19.17 13.11 8.82
N ASP A 157 19.73 13.12 10.03
CA ASP A 157 19.16 12.38 11.18
C ASP A 157 17.72 12.82 11.54
N ALA A 158 17.33 14.06 11.19
CA ALA A 158 15.97 14.54 11.40
C ALA A 158 15.03 14.05 10.29
N LEU A 159 15.49 14.05 9.04
CA LEU A 159 14.76 13.52 7.89
C LEU A 159 14.51 12.01 8.02
N ASP A 160 15.53 11.25 8.45
CA ASP A 160 15.40 9.81 8.67
C ASP A 160 14.33 9.50 9.72
N ARG A 161 14.30 10.25 10.83
CA ARG A 161 13.27 10.09 11.86
C ARG A 161 11.87 10.47 11.39
N ASP A 162 11.73 11.49 10.53
CA ASP A 162 10.42 11.84 9.94
C ASP A 162 9.93 10.73 9.00
N ALA A 163 10.84 10.16 8.20
CA ALA A 163 10.53 9.06 7.30
C ALA A 163 10.09 7.81 8.08
N GLU A 164 10.82 7.45 9.15
CA GLU A 164 10.48 6.35 10.05
C GLU A 164 9.10 6.56 10.69
N ALA A 165 8.84 7.75 11.25
CA ALA A 165 7.53 8.06 11.84
C ALA A 165 6.39 8.01 10.81
N GLY A 166 6.65 8.47 9.58
CA GLY A 166 5.70 8.38 8.47
C GLY A 166 5.39 6.95 8.06
N ALA A 167 6.38 6.06 8.09
CA ALA A 167 6.21 4.64 7.79
C ALA A 167 5.43 3.91 8.89
N GLU A 168 5.75 4.18 10.17
CA GLU A 168 5.01 3.63 11.31
C GLU A 168 3.53 4.03 11.28
N LEU A 169 3.26 5.32 11.02
CA LEU A 169 1.89 5.82 10.86
C LEU A 169 1.15 5.11 9.72
N LEU A 170 1.78 5.00 8.55
CA LEU A 170 1.16 4.37 7.38
C LEU A 170 0.89 2.88 7.62
N ASP A 171 1.82 2.16 8.25
CA ASP A 171 1.64 0.75 8.61
C ASP A 171 0.48 0.55 9.58
N GLU A 172 0.36 1.40 10.60
CA GLU A 172 -0.74 1.35 11.54
C GLU A 172 -2.09 1.66 10.86
N VAL A 173 -2.11 2.66 9.98
CA VAL A 173 -3.29 3.03 9.20
C VAL A 173 -3.73 1.91 8.25
N LEU A 174 -2.79 1.27 7.53
CA LEU A 174 -3.10 0.14 6.65
C LEU A 174 -3.60 -1.07 7.43
N ALA A 175 -2.99 -1.37 8.59
CA ALA A 175 -3.45 -2.44 9.48
C ALA A 175 -4.87 -2.15 10.01
N ASN A 176 -5.18 -0.89 10.35
CA ASN A 176 -6.52 -0.52 10.78
C ASN A 176 -7.54 -0.57 9.63
N LEU A 177 -7.19 -0.10 8.44
CA LEU A 177 -8.04 -0.27 7.25
C LEU A 177 -8.34 -1.74 6.96
N TYR A 178 -7.35 -2.62 7.11
CA TYR A 178 -7.56 -4.07 7.01
C TYR A 178 -8.58 -4.53 8.05
N LEU A 179 -8.40 -4.16 9.32
CA LEU A 179 -9.30 -4.54 10.41
C LEU A 179 -10.75 -4.06 10.17
N LEU A 180 -10.92 -2.80 9.76
CA LEU A 180 -12.21 -2.20 9.44
C LEU A 180 -12.90 -2.90 8.26
N THR A 181 -12.12 -3.40 7.30
CA THR A 181 -12.61 -4.14 6.13
C THR A 181 -13.06 -5.56 6.49
N VAL A 182 -12.34 -6.26 7.39
CA VAL A 182 -12.62 -7.67 7.73
C VAL A 182 -13.61 -7.85 8.88
N THR A 183 -13.85 -6.83 9.68
CA THR A 183 -14.74 -6.91 10.86
C THR A 183 -16.21 -6.86 10.44
N GLU A 184 -17.02 -7.80 10.92
CA GLU A 184 -18.48 -7.78 10.72
C GLU A 184 -19.11 -6.57 11.42
N GLY A 185 -19.83 -5.73 10.66
CA GLY A 185 -20.48 -4.52 11.19
C GLY A 185 -19.64 -3.25 11.14
N GLY A 186 -18.42 -3.31 10.61
CA GLY A 186 -17.67 -2.11 10.16
C GLY A 186 -18.27 -1.50 8.88
N PRO A 187 -17.61 -0.51 8.26
CA PRO A 187 -18.03 0.04 6.96
C PRO A 187 -18.07 -1.05 5.85
N GLY A 188 -17.47 -2.22 6.09
CA GLY A 188 -17.46 -3.35 5.17
C GLY A 188 -16.63 -3.00 3.95
N ASP A 189 -17.26 -3.08 2.76
CA ASP A 189 -16.66 -2.66 1.49
C ASP A 189 -16.74 -1.13 1.25
N GLY A 190 -17.34 -0.37 2.19
CA GLY A 190 -17.52 1.08 2.08
C GLY A 190 -16.25 1.89 2.37
N PRO A 191 -16.09 3.07 1.76
CA PRO A 191 -14.94 3.93 2.02
C PRO A 191 -14.99 4.58 3.41
N VAL A 192 -13.81 4.82 3.97
CA VAL A 192 -13.57 5.41 5.29
C VAL A 192 -13.10 6.86 5.12
N PRO A 193 -13.66 7.83 5.87
CA PRO A 193 -13.16 9.21 5.86
C PRO A 193 -11.75 9.33 6.45
N LEU A 194 -10.86 10.14 5.86
CA LEU A 194 -9.52 10.34 6.44
C LEU A 194 -9.54 10.89 7.87
N PRO A 195 -10.42 11.85 8.26
CA PRO A 195 -10.44 12.33 9.65
C PRO A 195 -10.69 11.20 10.65
N ALA A 196 -11.58 10.26 10.32
CA ALA A 196 -11.89 9.12 11.19
C ALA A 196 -10.71 8.15 11.27
N LEU A 197 -10.01 7.94 10.15
CA LEU A 197 -8.83 7.08 10.09
C LEU A 197 -7.63 7.69 10.83
N ALA A 198 -7.37 8.98 10.65
CA ALA A 198 -6.34 9.72 11.39
C ALA A 198 -6.62 9.70 12.90
N ALA A 199 -7.87 10.00 13.31
CA ALA A 199 -8.28 9.95 14.71
C ALA A 199 -8.10 8.56 15.33
N SER A 200 -8.31 7.48 14.57
CA SER A 200 -8.19 6.12 15.09
C SER A 200 -6.76 5.72 15.51
N VAL A 201 -5.75 6.38 14.95
CA VAL A 201 -4.33 6.14 15.25
C VAL A 201 -3.79 7.16 16.24
N VAL A 202 -4.20 8.42 16.11
CA VAL A 202 -3.71 9.53 16.94
C VAL A 202 -4.39 9.57 18.31
N VAL A 203 -5.70 9.31 18.38
CA VAL A 203 -6.48 9.47 19.61
C VAL A 203 -6.47 8.16 20.40
N PRO A 204 -5.95 8.14 21.65
CA PRO A 204 -5.99 6.96 22.49
C PRO A 204 -7.44 6.48 22.74
N GLY A 205 -7.68 5.18 22.62
CA GLY A 205 -9.03 4.60 22.71
C GLY A 205 -9.73 4.74 24.06
N ASP A 206 -9.04 5.17 25.12
CA ASP A 206 -9.59 5.43 26.46
C ASP A 206 -9.84 6.92 26.75
N MET A 207 -9.57 7.81 25.79
CA MET A 207 -9.76 9.25 25.93
C MET A 207 -11.23 9.64 25.71
N ALA A 208 -11.83 10.33 26.69
CA ALA A 208 -13.24 10.72 26.63
C ALA A 208 -13.52 11.89 25.67
N GLU A 209 -12.61 12.88 25.60
CA GLU A 209 -12.67 14.02 24.69
C GLU A 209 -11.24 14.31 24.18
N PRO A 210 -11.04 14.50 22.86
CA PRO A 210 -9.73 14.86 22.31
C PRO A 210 -9.25 16.20 22.85
N THR A 211 -7.98 16.28 23.24
CA THR A 211 -7.32 17.55 23.58
C THR A 211 -7.04 18.37 22.33
N ASP A 212 -6.86 19.69 22.45
CA ASP A 212 -6.48 20.57 21.32
C ASP A 212 -5.23 20.03 20.60
N ASP A 213 -4.19 19.62 21.35
CA ASP A 213 -2.98 19.00 20.80
C ASP A 213 -3.27 17.72 20.00
N ALA A 214 -4.31 16.95 20.36
CA ALA A 214 -4.69 15.73 19.64
C ALA A 214 -5.42 16.08 18.34
N LEU A 215 -6.27 17.13 18.36
CA LEU A 215 -6.94 17.63 17.16
C LEU A 215 -5.93 18.17 16.15
N GLU A 216 -4.92 18.90 16.59
CA GLU A 216 -3.81 19.36 15.72
C GLU A 216 -3.06 18.18 15.09
N GLN A 217 -2.75 17.14 15.88
CA GLN A 217 -2.10 15.93 15.37
C GLN A 217 -2.98 15.15 14.39
N VAL A 218 -4.29 15.08 14.61
CA VAL A 218 -5.24 14.45 13.68
C VAL A 218 -5.27 15.20 12.35
N SER A 219 -5.32 16.54 12.37
CA SER A 219 -5.27 17.37 11.17
C SER A 219 -3.96 17.17 10.41
N TRP A 220 -2.83 17.13 11.11
CA TRP A 220 -1.53 16.85 10.50
C TRP A 220 -1.47 15.45 9.86
N ALA A 221 -1.92 14.42 10.59
CA ALA A 221 -1.95 13.05 10.08
C ALA A 221 -2.89 12.92 8.87
N MET A 222 -4.01 13.63 8.86
CA MET A 222 -4.94 13.67 7.72
C MET A 222 -4.28 14.24 6.46
N MET A 223 -3.54 15.34 6.55
CA MET A 223 -2.84 15.94 5.40
C MET A 223 -1.75 15.02 4.86
N ARG A 224 -0.97 14.42 5.76
CA ARG A 224 0.05 13.45 5.36
C ARG A 224 -0.56 12.23 4.69
N LEU A 225 -1.67 11.72 5.19
CA LEU A 225 -2.40 10.61 4.60
C LEU A 225 -3.00 10.97 3.23
N ASP A 226 -3.43 12.21 3.00
CA ASP A 226 -3.89 12.66 1.68
C ASP A 226 -2.78 12.52 0.63
N GLU A 227 -1.60 13.04 0.93
CA GLU A 227 -0.42 12.92 0.05
C GLU A 227 -0.03 11.46 -0.18
N GLN A 228 0.06 10.67 0.89
CA GLN A 228 0.43 9.25 0.81
C GLN A 228 -0.58 8.43 -0.02
N PHE A 229 -1.88 8.63 0.17
CA PHE A 229 -2.88 7.87 -0.58
C PHE A 229 -2.97 8.28 -2.06
N ARG A 230 -2.63 9.53 -2.42
CA ARG A 230 -2.48 9.92 -3.83
C ARG A 230 -1.37 9.12 -4.52
N VAL A 231 -0.25 8.89 -3.82
CA VAL A 231 0.87 8.08 -4.32
C VAL A 231 0.52 6.58 -4.36
N LEU A 232 -0.28 6.10 -3.41
CA LEU A 232 -0.64 4.68 -3.32
C LEU A 232 -1.81 4.26 -4.22
N GLU A 233 -2.71 5.15 -4.62
CA GLU A 233 -3.85 4.83 -5.48
C GLU A 233 -3.42 4.16 -6.82
N PRO A 234 -2.40 4.66 -7.54
CA PRO A 234 -1.93 4.07 -8.79
C PRO A 234 -1.31 2.68 -8.64
N THR A 235 -0.98 2.23 -7.42
CA THR A 235 -0.53 0.85 -7.16
C THR A 235 -1.69 -0.14 -7.19
N GLY A 236 -2.94 0.34 -7.09
CA GLY A 236 -4.12 -0.49 -6.90
C GLY A 236 -4.29 -1.01 -5.47
N LEU A 237 -3.49 -0.54 -4.50
CA LEU A 237 -3.66 -0.85 -3.07
C LEU A 237 -4.98 -0.28 -2.55
N VAL A 238 -5.25 0.99 -2.84
CA VAL A 238 -6.44 1.71 -2.36
C VAL A 238 -7.26 2.26 -3.50
N GLU A 239 -8.56 2.39 -3.28
CA GLU A 239 -9.39 3.35 -3.99
C GLU A 239 -9.49 4.60 -3.13
N TYR A 240 -9.11 5.74 -3.71
CA TYR A 240 -8.91 6.97 -2.98
C TYR A 240 -9.63 8.14 -3.64
N ARG A 241 -10.30 8.95 -2.80
CA ARG A 241 -10.82 10.27 -3.16
C ARG A 241 -10.03 11.31 -2.35
N PRO A 242 -9.28 12.21 -3.01
CA PRO A 242 -8.55 13.28 -2.34
C PRO A 242 -9.42 14.24 -1.53
N VAL A 243 -8.80 14.92 -0.57
CA VAL A 243 -9.35 16.08 0.13
C VAL A 243 -9.61 17.18 -0.89
N ASP A 244 -10.77 17.83 -0.76
CA ASP A 244 -11.16 18.98 -1.56
C ASP A 244 -10.25 20.17 -1.24
N GLU A 245 -9.45 20.62 -2.21
CA GLU A 245 -8.51 21.74 -2.07
C GLU A 245 -9.20 23.04 -1.63
N ALA A 246 -10.51 23.19 -1.91
CA ALA A 246 -11.28 24.34 -1.44
C ALA A 246 -11.42 24.38 0.10
N LEU A 247 -11.25 23.24 0.79
CA LEU A 247 -11.20 23.20 2.26
C LEU A 247 -9.84 23.69 2.81
N MET A 248 -8.78 23.66 2.00
CA MET A 248 -7.43 24.06 2.40
C MET A 248 -7.19 25.59 2.31
N THR A 249 -8.16 26.35 1.78
CA THR A 249 -8.04 27.81 1.65
C THR A 249 -8.61 28.48 2.91
N GLU A 250 -7.90 29.47 3.48
CA GLU A 250 -8.18 30.14 4.78
C GLU A 250 -9.58 30.80 4.93
N GLU A 251 -10.46 30.72 3.93
CA GLU A 251 -11.83 31.24 3.93
C GLU A 251 -12.90 30.13 4.07
N ALA A 252 -12.62 29.08 4.84
CA ALA A 252 -13.69 28.18 5.28
C ALA A 252 -14.59 28.93 6.29
N PRO A 253 -15.89 29.17 5.99
CA PRO A 253 -16.80 29.71 6.98
C PRO A 253 -16.98 28.66 8.09
N ASP A 254 -16.86 29.09 9.37
CA ASP A 254 -17.09 28.33 10.61
C ASP A 254 -17.10 26.79 10.44
N GLU A 255 -16.01 26.12 10.84
CA GLU A 255 -15.96 24.64 10.89
C GLU A 255 -17.26 24.11 11.52
N PRO A 256 -18.10 23.37 10.76
CA PRO A 256 -19.32 22.83 11.31
C PRO A 256 -18.96 21.83 12.41
N SER A 257 -19.71 21.83 13.51
CA SER A 257 -19.59 20.78 14.51
C SER A 257 -19.71 19.39 13.84
N PRO A 258 -18.90 18.39 14.22
CA PRO A 258 -18.97 17.03 13.65
C PRO A 258 -20.37 16.40 13.65
N ALA A 259 -21.25 16.90 14.53
CA ALA A 259 -22.64 16.46 14.63
C ALA A 259 -23.58 17.01 13.52
N ASP A 260 -23.17 18.07 12.80
CA ASP A 260 -23.97 18.75 11.77
C ASP A 260 -23.52 18.42 10.33
N LEU A 261 -22.42 17.66 10.17
CA LEU A 261 -21.90 17.26 8.87
C LEU A 261 -22.84 16.24 8.21
N ARG A 262 -23.31 16.54 7.02
CA ARG A 262 -23.98 15.54 6.18
C ARG A 262 -22.93 14.59 5.61
N GLU A 263 -23.36 13.41 5.16
CA GLU A 263 -22.48 12.41 4.53
C GLU A 263 -21.68 13.01 3.33
N ASP A 264 -22.30 13.94 2.60
CA ASP A 264 -21.66 14.70 1.51
C ASP A 264 -20.57 15.68 1.99
N ASP A 265 -20.68 16.21 3.22
CA ASP A 265 -19.70 17.14 3.80
C ASP A 265 -18.45 16.40 4.27
N VAL A 266 -18.63 15.18 4.83
CA VAL A 266 -17.53 14.31 5.26
C VAL A 266 -16.68 13.84 4.08
N ALA A 267 -17.31 13.54 2.94
CA ALA A 267 -16.60 13.08 1.74
C ALA A 267 -15.66 14.12 1.11
N ARG A 268 -15.76 15.40 1.50
CA ARG A 268 -14.85 16.48 1.08
C ARG A 268 -13.51 16.41 1.82
N TYR A 269 -13.45 15.79 2.99
CA TYR A 269 -12.21 15.53 3.73
C TYR A 269 -11.48 14.26 3.26
N GLY A 270 -11.81 13.80 2.05
CA GLY A 270 -11.24 12.63 1.41
C GLY A 270 -11.81 11.31 1.94
N MET A 271 -11.73 10.28 1.11
CA MET A 271 -12.29 8.95 1.38
C MET A 271 -11.36 7.87 0.86
N VAL A 272 -11.13 6.81 1.65
CA VAL A 272 -10.22 5.73 1.27
C VAL A 272 -10.84 4.36 1.56
N ARG A 273 -10.58 3.38 0.69
CA ARG A 273 -10.81 1.96 0.99
C ARG A 273 -9.74 1.09 0.39
N LEU A 274 -9.50 -0.07 0.99
CA LEU A 274 -8.70 -1.10 0.35
C LEU A 274 -9.44 -1.67 -0.87
N THR A 275 -8.70 -1.89 -1.95
CA THR A 275 -9.20 -2.73 -3.05
C THR A 275 -9.07 -4.21 -2.65
N PRO A 276 -9.66 -5.15 -3.39
CA PRO A 276 -9.39 -6.57 -3.17
C PRO A 276 -7.91 -6.95 -3.33
N LEU A 277 -7.16 -6.23 -4.17
CA LEU A 277 -5.72 -6.39 -4.34
C LEU A 277 -4.96 -5.80 -3.15
N GLY A 278 -5.36 -4.62 -2.69
CA GLY A 278 -4.77 -4.03 -1.48
C GLY A 278 -5.00 -4.85 -0.23
N LEU A 279 -6.17 -5.48 -0.09
CA LEU A 279 -6.46 -6.40 1.00
C LEU A 279 -5.51 -7.61 1.01
N TYR A 280 -5.14 -8.11 -0.18
CA TYR A 280 -4.10 -9.14 -0.33
C TYR A 280 -2.70 -8.59 0.03
N GLY A 281 -2.37 -7.37 -0.40
CA GLY A 281 -1.09 -6.71 -0.10
C GLY A 281 -0.88 -6.49 1.40
N VAL A 282 -1.82 -5.82 2.05
CA VAL A 282 -1.76 -5.55 3.50
C VAL A 282 -1.74 -6.85 4.29
N ARG A 283 -2.51 -7.88 3.89
CA ARG A 283 -2.43 -9.20 4.51
C ARG A 283 -1.03 -9.80 4.41
N SER A 284 -0.39 -9.72 3.24
CA SER A 284 0.95 -10.28 3.03
C SER A 284 1.96 -9.61 3.94
N ARG A 285 1.92 -8.28 4.05
CA ARG A 285 2.73 -7.49 5.00
C ARG A 285 2.47 -7.87 6.46
N LEU A 286 1.20 -8.02 6.86
CA LEU A 286 0.85 -8.46 8.23
C LEU A 286 1.43 -9.84 8.55
N LEU A 287 1.37 -10.78 7.60
CA LEU A 287 1.95 -12.12 7.76
C LEU A 287 3.48 -12.07 7.87
N GLU A 288 4.14 -11.24 7.06
CA GLU A 288 5.60 -11.02 7.12
C GLU A 288 6.04 -10.38 8.45
N ALA A 289 5.25 -9.45 8.97
CA ALA A 289 5.42 -8.88 10.30
C ALA A 289 5.14 -9.91 11.42
N GLY A 290 4.60 -11.08 11.08
CA GLY A 290 4.25 -12.18 11.99
C GLY A 290 2.96 -11.92 12.79
N VAL A 291 2.03 -11.14 12.24
CA VAL A 291 0.66 -10.99 12.71
C VAL A 291 -0.19 -12.09 12.07
N ALA A 292 -0.99 -12.78 12.87
CA ALA A 292 -1.86 -13.84 12.37
C ALA A 292 -3.08 -13.24 11.65
N ALA A 293 -3.06 -13.27 10.31
CA ALA A 293 -4.13 -12.77 9.44
C ALA A 293 -4.71 -13.93 8.60
N PRO A 294 -5.57 -14.80 9.17
CA PRO A 294 -6.09 -15.96 8.47
C PRO A 294 -6.92 -15.57 7.24
N ALA A 295 -7.01 -16.47 6.27
CA ALA A 295 -7.89 -16.31 5.11
C ALA A 295 -8.91 -17.45 5.04
N VAL A 296 -10.12 -17.12 4.61
CA VAL A 296 -11.16 -18.12 4.39
C VAL A 296 -10.69 -19.11 3.32
N GLY A 297 -10.77 -20.41 3.61
CA GLY A 297 -10.33 -21.53 2.80
C GLY A 297 -8.98 -22.13 3.19
N GLU A 298 -8.23 -21.52 4.11
CA GLU A 298 -6.94 -22.06 4.57
C GLU A 298 -7.08 -23.38 5.32
N LEU A 299 -8.24 -23.62 5.96
CA LEU A 299 -8.52 -24.86 6.68
C LEU A 299 -9.15 -25.93 5.79
N ALA A 300 -9.47 -25.64 4.52
CA ALA A 300 -10.19 -26.58 3.66
C ALA A 300 -9.49 -27.94 3.48
N GLY A 301 -8.15 -27.95 3.54
CA GLY A 301 -7.34 -29.18 3.47
C GLY A 301 -6.98 -29.79 4.84
N ARG A 302 -7.39 -29.18 5.96
CA ARG A 302 -7.02 -29.57 7.33
C ARG A 302 -8.01 -30.55 7.94
N GLY A 303 -7.64 -31.14 9.08
CA GLY A 303 -8.52 -32.03 9.85
C GLY A 303 -9.72 -31.30 10.47
N ALA A 304 -10.77 -32.04 10.81
CA ALA A 304 -11.95 -31.47 11.49
C ALA A 304 -11.62 -30.88 12.88
N ASP A 305 -10.62 -31.42 13.58
CA ASP A 305 -10.14 -30.92 14.85
C ASP A 305 -9.53 -29.52 14.72
N GLU A 306 -8.68 -29.31 13.71
CA GLU A 306 -8.12 -28.00 13.37
C GLU A 306 -9.22 -27.02 12.94
N LEU A 307 -10.18 -27.47 12.14
CA LEU A 307 -11.32 -26.66 11.73
C LEU A 307 -12.13 -26.19 12.94
N LEU A 308 -12.60 -27.13 13.77
CA LEU A 308 -13.45 -26.85 14.92
C LEU A 308 -12.74 -26.00 15.98
N GLY A 309 -11.43 -26.20 16.15
CA GLY A 309 -10.60 -25.38 17.04
C GLY A 309 -10.51 -23.92 16.59
N ALA A 310 -10.44 -23.66 15.28
CA ALA A 310 -10.28 -22.30 14.75
C ALA A 310 -11.62 -21.56 14.53
N VAL A 311 -12.64 -22.24 13.99
CA VAL A 311 -13.92 -21.57 13.62
C VAL A 311 -14.71 -21.05 14.82
N GLY A 312 -14.38 -21.50 16.04
CA GLY A 312 -14.98 -20.99 17.28
C GLY A 312 -14.68 -19.52 17.54
N ASP A 313 -13.54 -19.03 17.07
CA ASP A 313 -13.08 -17.64 17.24
C ASP A 313 -13.39 -16.78 16.00
N PHE A 314 -13.96 -17.37 14.94
CA PHE A 314 -14.27 -16.66 13.70
C PHE A 314 -15.62 -15.93 13.77
N PRO A 315 -15.76 -14.78 13.09
CA PRO A 315 -17.08 -14.19 12.85
C PRO A 315 -18.03 -15.18 12.16
N PRO A 316 -19.34 -15.17 12.48
CA PRO A 316 -20.31 -16.15 11.97
C PRO A 316 -20.29 -16.36 10.46
N ALA A 317 -20.17 -15.30 9.65
CA ALA A 317 -20.13 -15.45 8.20
C ALA A 317 -18.83 -16.13 7.74
N ALA A 318 -17.70 -15.83 8.38
CA ALA A 318 -16.43 -16.47 8.05
C ALA A 318 -16.40 -17.95 8.47
N ALA A 319 -16.84 -18.26 9.69
CA ALA A 319 -16.97 -19.64 10.18
C ALA A 319 -17.81 -20.51 9.23
N ARG A 320 -18.93 -19.96 8.75
CA ARG A 320 -19.81 -20.63 7.77
C ARG A 320 -19.08 -20.87 6.45
N ALA A 321 -18.45 -19.85 5.88
CA ALA A 321 -17.77 -19.98 4.60
C ALA A 321 -16.56 -20.92 4.66
N GLU A 322 -15.84 -20.94 5.79
CA GLU A 322 -14.76 -21.89 6.04
C GLU A 322 -15.27 -23.33 6.04
N THR A 323 -16.34 -23.57 6.79
CA THR A 323 -16.98 -24.89 6.89
C THR A 323 -17.51 -25.36 5.54
N GLU A 324 -18.15 -24.47 4.76
CA GLU A 324 -18.62 -24.77 3.40
C GLU A 324 -17.45 -25.15 2.47
N ARG A 325 -16.31 -24.45 2.55
CA ARG A 325 -15.10 -24.80 1.75
C ARG A 325 -14.46 -26.11 2.19
N TRP A 326 -14.41 -26.38 3.50
CA TRP A 326 -13.90 -27.65 4.03
C TRP A 326 -14.76 -28.84 3.57
N LEU A 327 -16.09 -28.67 3.54
CA LEU A 327 -17.02 -29.69 3.05
C LEU A 327 -16.96 -29.91 1.54
N ALA A 328 -16.70 -28.87 0.73
CA ALA A 328 -16.78 -28.93 -0.73
C ALA A 328 -15.86 -29.99 -1.38
N GLY A 329 -14.73 -30.31 -0.73
CA GLY A 329 -13.77 -31.32 -1.21
C GLY A 329 -13.94 -32.72 -0.62
N ARG A 330 -14.94 -32.95 0.24
CA ARG A 330 -15.04 -34.16 1.07
C ARG A 330 -16.31 -34.96 0.80
N GLU A 331 -16.23 -36.27 1.03
CA GLU A 331 -17.41 -37.15 0.97
C GLU A 331 -18.29 -36.90 2.21
N PRO A 332 -19.61 -36.70 2.06
CA PRO A 332 -20.48 -36.29 3.16
C PRO A 332 -20.46 -37.19 4.40
N VAL A 333 -20.47 -38.51 4.25
CA VAL A 333 -20.48 -39.45 5.39
C VAL A 333 -19.14 -39.47 6.10
N ALA A 334 -18.02 -39.44 5.37
CA ALA A 334 -16.68 -39.33 5.93
C ALA A 334 -16.50 -38.00 6.68
N ALA A 335 -16.92 -36.88 6.09
CA ALA A 335 -16.88 -35.57 6.73
C ALA A 335 -17.73 -35.54 8.02
N ALA A 336 -18.95 -36.09 7.98
CA ALA A 336 -19.80 -36.17 9.17
C ALA A 336 -19.18 -37.00 10.28
N ARG A 337 -18.48 -38.11 9.97
CA ARG A 337 -17.77 -38.91 10.98
C ARG A 337 -16.59 -38.17 11.60
N GLU A 338 -15.94 -37.28 10.86
CA GLU A 338 -14.81 -36.50 11.36
C GLU A 338 -15.25 -35.37 12.30
N LEU A 339 -16.49 -34.89 12.14
CA LEU A 339 -17.10 -33.81 12.94
C LEU A 339 -17.81 -34.30 14.22
N LEU A 340 -17.95 -35.62 14.43
CA LEU A 340 -18.67 -36.25 15.55
C LEU A 340 -17.71 -36.84 16.58
#